data_AF-A0A2T2Z1D9-F1
#
_entry.id   AF-A0A2T2Z1D9-F1
#
_cell.length_a   1.000
_cell.length_b   1.000
_cell.length_c   1.000
_cell.angle_alpha   90.00
_cell.angle_beta   90.00
_cell.angle_gamma   90.00
#
_symmetry.space_group_name_H-M   'P 1'
#
loop_
_entity.id
_entity.type
_entity.pdbx_description
1 polymer ?
#
loop_
_entity_poly.entity_id
_entity_poly.type
_entity_poly.pdbx_seq_one_letter_code
_entity_poly.pdbx_strand_id
1 'polypeptide(L)'
;MTNPSASEPINVEETIKSGEESIESAEETIKSGEELLATGQTESLIAQAEETIERARALGRPDIVAQAQAVIANLTEKHNTLVENRADLVEKNQVLIDAVDDLKAAKKNYDEVRSNIDRSAAES
;
A
#
# COMPACT_ATOMS: atom_id res chain seq x y z
N MET A 1 -44.97 -10.88 -2.29
CA MET A 1 -43.98 -10.52 -3.34
C MET A 1 -43.16 -9.37 -2.78
N THR A 2 -41.98 -9.67 -2.23
CA THR A 2 -41.09 -8.67 -1.64
C THR A 2 -40.33 -7.95 -2.75
N ASN A 3 -40.51 -6.62 -2.79
CA ASN A 3 -39.88 -5.69 -3.72
C ASN A 3 -38.35 -5.78 -3.58
N PRO A 4 -37.57 -5.91 -4.67
CA PRO A 4 -36.11 -5.92 -4.57
C PRO A 4 -35.62 -4.53 -4.18
N SER A 5 -34.87 -4.50 -3.08
CA SER A 5 -33.97 -3.47 -2.59
C SER A 5 -33.78 -2.28 -3.55
N ALA A 6 -34.35 -1.13 -3.22
CA ALA A 6 -33.88 0.14 -3.74
C ALA A 6 -32.46 0.32 -3.20
N SER A 7 -31.46 0.02 -4.03
CA SER A 7 -30.06 0.37 -3.77
C SER A 7 -30.02 1.86 -3.47
N GLU A 8 -29.52 2.23 -2.29
CA GLU A 8 -29.28 3.64 -1.95
C GLU A 8 -28.47 4.28 -3.09
N PRO A 9 -28.80 5.52 -3.51
CA PRO A 9 -28.04 6.19 -4.54
C PRO A 9 -26.59 6.35 -4.06
N ILE A 10 -25.65 5.75 -4.77
CA ILE A 10 -24.22 5.90 -4.49
C ILE A 10 -23.91 7.40 -4.58
N ASN A 11 -23.48 7.98 -3.45
CA ASN A 11 -22.98 9.34 -3.43
C ASN A 11 -21.56 9.33 -4.03
N VAL A 12 -21.48 9.54 -5.34
CA VAL A 12 -20.21 9.47 -6.11
C VAL A 12 -19.18 10.45 -5.57
N GLU A 13 -19.60 11.64 -5.11
CA GLU A 13 -18.70 12.64 -4.54
C GLU A 13 -18.04 12.14 -3.24
N GLU A 14 -18.83 11.53 -2.36
CA GLU A 14 -18.34 10.92 -1.12
C GLU A 14 -17.44 9.71 -1.40
N THR A 15 -17.74 8.96 -2.46
CA THR A 15 -16.90 7.83 -2.91
C THR A 15 -15.54 8.31 -3.44
N ILE A 16 -15.52 9.37 -4.26
CA ILE A 16 -14.28 9.99 -4.74
C ILE A 16 -13.45 10.48 -3.56
N LYS A 17 -14.07 11.24 -2.65
CA LYS A 17 -13.39 11.77 -1.47
C LYS A 17 -12.79 10.67 -0.59
N SER A 18 -13.55 9.61 -0.33
CA SER A 18 -13.06 8.47 0.45
C SER A 18 -11.90 7.74 -0.26
N GLY A 19 -11.94 7.67 -1.59
CA GLY A 19 -10.83 7.15 -2.40
C GLY A 19 -9.57 8.00 -2.27
N GLU A 20 -9.69 9.33 -2.35
CA GLU A 20 -8.58 10.27 -2.18
C GLU A 20 -7.95 10.18 -0.77
N GLU A 21 -8.77 10.11 0.28
CA GLU A 21 -8.29 9.90 1.66
C GLU A 21 -7.55 8.56 1.82
N SER A 22 -8.02 7.52 1.14
CA SER A 22 -7.36 6.20 1.14
C SER A 22 -6.03 6.21 0.41
N ILE A 23 -5.92 6.96 -0.70
CA ILE A 23 -4.66 7.15 -1.45
C ILE A 23 -3.64 7.88 -0.56
N GLU A 24 -4.02 8.98 0.07
CA GLU A 24 -3.13 9.76 0.95
C GLU A 24 -2.59 8.89 2.10
N SER A 25 -3.45 8.10 2.73
CA SER A 25 -3.03 7.18 3.79
C SER A 25 -2.08 6.08 3.29
N ALA A 26 -2.32 5.54 2.10
CA ALA A 26 -1.43 4.54 1.49
C ALA A 26 -0.06 5.16 1.14
N GLU A 27 -0.01 6.37 0.61
CA GLU A 27 1.23 7.10 0.31
C GLU A 27 2.08 7.35 1.57
N GLU A 28 1.46 7.76 2.68
CA GLU A 28 2.15 7.93 3.96
C GLU A 28 2.75 6.60 4.45
N THR A 29 2.00 5.50 4.30
CA THR A 29 2.46 4.15 4.67
C THR A 29 3.62 3.68 3.79
N ILE A 30 3.53 3.89 2.47
CA ILE A 30 4.61 3.56 1.52
C ILE A 30 5.87 4.33 1.89
N LYS A 31 5.75 5.64 2.14
CA LYS A 31 6.88 6.49 2.51
C LYS A 31 7.53 6.04 3.80
N SER A 32 6.75 5.72 4.84
CA SER A 32 7.30 5.20 6.09
C SER A 32 8.05 3.87 5.88
N GLY A 33 7.51 2.98 5.05
CA GLY A 33 8.17 1.73 4.67
C GLY A 33 9.50 1.97 3.93
N GLU A 34 9.54 2.93 3.01
CA GLU A 34 10.74 3.33 2.29
C GLU A 34 11.81 3.91 3.22
N GLU A 35 11.42 4.78 4.16
CA GLU A 35 12.33 5.34 5.15
C GLU A 35 12.96 4.22 6.00
N LEU A 36 12.15 3.25 6.46
CA LEU A 36 12.64 2.08 7.21
C LEU A 36 13.65 1.26 6.42
N LEU A 37 13.35 0.96 5.15
CA LEU A 37 14.25 0.21 4.26
C LEU A 37 15.53 1.00 3.96
N ALA A 38 15.44 2.33 3.82
CA ALA A 38 16.58 3.19 3.52
C ALA A 38 17.55 3.38 4.70
N THR A 39 17.12 3.13 5.94
CA THR A 39 18.00 3.30 7.12
C THR A 39 19.22 2.39 7.13
N GLY A 40 19.20 1.27 6.38
CA GLY A 40 20.26 0.27 6.41
C GLY A 40 20.36 -0.50 7.74
N GLN A 41 19.37 -0.36 8.63
CA GLN A 41 19.41 -0.98 9.95
C GLN A 41 19.43 -2.50 9.88
N THR A 42 18.70 -3.10 8.94
CA THR A 42 18.66 -4.57 8.77
C THR A 42 20.04 -5.09 8.35
N GLU A 43 20.66 -4.42 7.37
CA GLU A 43 21.97 -4.75 6.83
C GLU A 43 23.06 -4.61 7.90
N SER A 44 22.98 -3.55 8.71
CA SER A 44 23.89 -3.33 9.85
C SER A 44 23.76 -4.45 10.90
N LEU A 45 22.54 -4.87 11.24
CA LEU A 45 22.30 -5.96 12.17
C LEU A 45 22.78 -7.32 11.62
N ILE A 46 22.61 -7.56 10.32
CA ILE A 46 23.14 -8.76 9.65
C ILE A 46 24.67 -8.76 9.72
N ALA A 47 25.33 -7.65 9.40
CA ALA A 47 26.79 -7.54 9.48
C ALA A 47 27.31 -7.78 10.91
N GLN A 48 26.63 -7.26 11.93
CA GLN A 48 26.97 -7.52 13.33
C GLN A 48 26.79 -9.00 13.72
N ALA A 49 25.75 -9.66 13.21
CA ALA A 49 25.52 -11.08 13.42
C ALA A 49 26.59 -11.93 12.70
N GLU A 50 27.03 -11.54 11.51
CA GLU A 50 28.14 -12.18 10.79
C GLU A 50 29.46 -12.07 11.54
N GLU A 51 29.80 -10.88 12.06
CA GLU A 51 30.98 -10.70 12.92
C GLU A 51 30.90 -11.58 14.18
N THR A 52 29.70 -11.68 14.78
CA THR A 52 29.45 -12.57 15.92
C THR A 52 29.69 -14.03 15.57
N ILE A 53 29.30 -14.47 14.37
CA ILE A 53 29.56 -15.83 13.88
C ILE A 53 31.06 -16.08 13.76
N GLU A 54 31.82 -15.15 13.19
CA GLU A 54 33.28 -15.30 13.04
C GLU A 54 33.99 -15.45 14.39
N ARG A 55 33.66 -14.57 15.35
CA ARG A 55 34.20 -14.65 16.71
C ARG A 55 33.80 -15.94 17.42
N ALA A 56 32.54 -16.35 17.30
CA ALA A 56 32.04 -17.57 17.91
C ALA A 56 32.73 -18.82 17.33
N ARG A 57 32.99 -18.86 16.03
CA ARG A 57 33.76 -19.94 15.39
C ARG A 57 35.18 -20.01 15.93
N ALA A 58 35.86 -18.87 16.06
CA ALA A 58 37.22 -18.82 16.61
C ALA A 58 37.29 -19.31 18.06
N LEU A 59 36.22 -19.13 18.83
CA LEU A 59 36.10 -19.57 20.22
C LEU A 59 35.55 -21.01 20.37
N GLY A 60 35.26 -21.70 19.26
CA GLY A 60 34.67 -23.04 19.30
C GLY A 60 33.27 -23.08 19.93
N ARG A 61 32.45 -22.03 19.70
CA ARG A 61 31.10 -21.86 20.25
C ARG A 61 30.01 -22.06 19.18
N PRO A 62 29.73 -23.32 18.78
CA PRO A 62 28.75 -23.60 17.73
C PRO A 62 27.31 -23.22 18.10
N ASP A 63 27.01 -23.15 19.40
CA ASP A 63 25.72 -22.70 19.94
C ASP A 63 25.43 -21.24 19.55
N ILE A 64 26.42 -20.36 19.69
CA ILE A 64 26.30 -18.95 19.33
C ILE A 64 26.22 -18.78 17.81
N VAL A 65 27.00 -19.57 17.06
CA VAL A 65 26.93 -19.58 15.59
C VAL A 65 25.51 -19.90 15.12
N ALA A 66 24.89 -20.95 15.66
CA ALA A 66 23.53 -21.34 15.28
C ALA A 66 22.50 -20.25 15.63
N GLN A 67 22.64 -19.61 16.80
CA GLN A 67 21.77 -18.49 17.19
C GLN A 67 21.90 -17.28 16.26
N ALA A 68 23.13 -16.87 15.96
CA ALA A 68 23.36 -15.73 15.07
C ALA A 68 22.88 -16.02 13.63
N GLN A 69 23.05 -17.25 13.13
CA GLN A 69 22.48 -17.67 11.85
C GLN A 69 20.95 -17.61 11.84
N ALA A 70 20.29 -18.01 12.93
CA ALA A 70 18.84 -17.88 13.05
C ALA A 70 18.38 -16.42 13.06
N VAL A 71 19.14 -15.53 13.70
CA VAL A 71 18.89 -14.07 13.67
C VAL A 71 19.00 -13.53 12.25
N ILE A 72 20.07 -13.87 11.52
CA ILE A 72 20.25 -13.44 10.12
C ILE A 72 19.07 -13.92 9.27
N ALA A 73 18.73 -15.22 9.35
CA ALA A 73 17.62 -15.77 8.58
C ALA A 73 16.29 -15.03 8.87
N ASN A 74 15.99 -14.75 10.13
CA ASN A 74 14.78 -14.04 10.52
C ASN A 74 14.76 -12.58 10.04
N LEU A 75 15.89 -11.89 10.13
CA LEU A 75 16.01 -10.50 9.68
C LEU A 75 15.87 -10.41 8.16
N THR A 76 16.53 -11.29 7.41
CA THR A 76 16.42 -11.37 5.95
C THR A 76 15.00 -11.66 5.51
N GLU A 77 14.32 -12.64 6.13
CA GLU A 77 12.93 -12.98 5.81
C GLU A 77 11.99 -11.78 6.03
N LYS A 78 12.09 -11.12 7.19
CA LYS A 78 11.27 -9.94 7.51
C LYS A 78 11.55 -8.77 6.58
N HIS A 79 12.81 -8.53 6.24
CA HIS A 79 13.20 -7.48 5.32
C HIS A 79 12.61 -7.72 3.92
N ASN A 80 12.74 -8.94 3.39
CA ASN A 80 12.16 -9.30 2.10
C ASN A 80 10.64 -9.16 2.11
N THR A 81 9.98 -9.63 3.17
CA THR A 81 8.53 -9.47 3.35
C THR A 81 8.12 -7.99 3.35
N LEU A 82 8.90 -7.12 3.99
CA LEU A 82 8.64 -5.68 3.98
C LEU A 82 8.81 -5.08 2.57
N VAL A 83 9.83 -5.48 1.83
CA VAL A 83 10.06 -5.05 0.44
C VAL A 83 8.90 -5.49 -0.47
N GLU A 84 8.46 -6.75 -0.36
CA GLU A 84 7.32 -7.29 -1.10
C GLU A 84 6.03 -6.55 -0.75
N ASN A 85 5.71 -6.39 0.53
CA ASN A 85 4.53 -5.66 0.98
C ASN A 85 4.51 -4.20 0.48
N ARG A 86 5.67 -3.54 0.45
CA ARG A 86 5.79 -2.19 -0.08
C ARG A 86 5.53 -2.18 -1.60
N ALA A 87 6.07 -3.13 -2.35
CA ALA A 87 5.80 -3.24 -3.80
C ALA A 87 4.30 -3.47 -4.07
N ASP A 88 3.66 -4.39 -3.36
CA ASP A 88 2.23 -4.66 -3.46
C ASP A 88 1.38 -3.44 -3.12
N LEU A 89 1.76 -2.68 -2.09
CA LEU A 89 1.03 -1.49 -1.67
C LEU A 89 1.15 -0.38 -2.72
N VAL A 90 2.33 -0.20 -3.33
CA VAL A 90 2.53 0.73 -4.44
C VAL A 90 1.64 0.36 -5.63
N GLU A 91 1.60 -0.91 -6.01
CA GLU A 91 0.75 -1.37 -7.12
C GLU A 91 -0.73 -1.13 -6.83
N LYS A 92 -1.21 -1.53 -5.64
CA LYS A 92 -2.60 -1.33 -5.24
C LYS A 92 -2.97 0.15 -5.14
N ASN A 93 -2.07 0.99 -4.65
CA ASN A 93 -2.30 2.43 -4.58
C ASN A 93 -2.42 3.03 -5.98
N GLN A 94 -1.59 2.59 -6.94
CA GLN A 94 -1.71 3.02 -8.32
C GLN A 94 -3.06 2.62 -8.94
N VAL A 95 -3.52 1.39 -8.72
CA VAL A 95 -4.84 0.94 -9.17
C VAL A 95 -5.97 1.79 -8.56
N LEU A 96 -5.83 2.18 -7.29
CA LEU A 96 -6.81 3.04 -6.63
C LEU A 96 -6.81 4.45 -7.21
N ILE A 97 -5.65 5.03 -7.50
CA ILE A 97 -5.50 6.32 -8.19
C ILE A 97 -6.23 6.27 -9.53
N ASP A 98 -5.93 5.26 -10.36
CA ASP A 98 -6.54 5.11 -11.68
C ASP A 98 -8.07 4.99 -11.59
N ALA A 99 -8.58 4.21 -10.62
CA ALA A 99 -10.02 4.05 -10.40
C ALA A 99 -10.71 5.35 -9.93
N VAL A 100 -10.05 6.13 -9.08
CA VAL A 100 -10.56 7.44 -8.62
C VAL A 100 -10.62 8.44 -9.77
N ASP A 101 -9.61 8.44 -10.64
CA ASP A 101 -9.56 9.30 -11.82
C ASP A 101 -10.63 8.93 -12.85
N ASP A 102 -10.83 7.63 -13.10
CA ASP A 102 -11.93 7.12 -13.94
C ASP A 102 -13.29 7.55 -13.38
N LEU A 103 -13.48 7.47 -12.06
CA LEU A 103 -14.73 7.88 -11.41
C LEU A 103 -14.98 9.39 -11.54
N LYS A 104 -13.94 10.22 -11.39
CA LYS A 104 -14.01 11.67 -11.63
C LYS A 104 -14.39 11.99 -13.07
N ALA A 105 -13.78 11.30 -14.04
CA ALA A 105 -14.10 11.47 -15.46
C ALA A 105 -15.55 11.07 -15.77
N ALA A 106 -16.00 9.93 -15.24
CA ALA A 106 -17.38 9.47 -15.40
C ALA A 106 -18.39 10.44 -14.78
N LYS A 107 -18.10 10.97 -13.58
CA LYS A 107 -18.93 11.98 -12.92
C LYS A 107 -19.06 13.24 -13.76
N LYS A 108 -17.94 13.76 -14.29
CA LYS A 108 -17.93 14.94 -15.15
C LYS A 108 -18.82 14.73 -16.39
N ASN A 109 -18.67 13.60 -17.07
CA ASN A 109 -19.50 13.26 -18.24
C ASN A 109 -20.99 13.18 -17.89
N TYR A 110 -21.33 12.60 -16.74
CA TYR A 110 -22.70 12.53 -16.26
C TYR A 110 -23.29 13.93 -16.00
N ASP A 111 -22.53 14.80 -15.32
CA ASP A 111 -22.95 16.18 -15.01
C ASP A 111 -23.15 17.00 -16.31
N GLU A 112 -22.31 16.81 -17.32
CA GLU A 112 -22.46 17.43 -18.64
C GLU A 112 -23.71 16.95 -19.39
N VAL A 113 -23.94 15.63 -19.43
CA VAL A 113 -25.14 15.06 -20.08
C VAL A 113 -26.40 15.54 -19.38
N ARG A 114 -26.42 15.55 -18.05
CA ARG A 114 -27.55 16.05 -17.26
C ARG A 114 -27.84 17.52 -17.55
N SER A 115 -26.82 18.37 -17.57
CA SER A 115 -26.94 19.80 -17.91
C SER A 115 -27.50 20.01 -19.32
N ASN A 116 -27.12 19.18 -20.29
CA ASN A 116 -27.65 19.23 -21.65
C ASN A 116 -29.12 18.83 -21.73
N ILE A 117 -29.52 17.79 -20.98
CA ILE A 117 -30.93 17.37 -20.87
C ILE A 117 -31.77 18.49 -20.26
N ASP A 118 -31.33 19.03 -19.13
CA ASP A 118 -32.06 20.11 -18.42
C ASP A 118 -32.23 21.36 -19.31
N ARG A 119 -31.21 21.69 -20.12
CA ARG A 119 -31.29 22.78 -21.11
C ARG A 119 -32.30 22.49 -22.22
N SER A 120 -32.25 21.29 -22.81
CA SER A 120 -33.19 20.90 -23.88
C SER A 120 -34.65 20.89 -23.41
N ALA A 121 -34.88 20.52 -22.14
CA ALA A 121 -36.20 20.53 -21.52
C ALA A 121 -36.71 21.95 -21.24
N ALA A 122 -35.81 22.91 -20.99
CA ALA A 122 -36.18 24.32 -20.80
C ALA A 122 -36.47 25.06 -22.12
N GLU A 123 -35.96 24.55 -23.24
CA GLU A 123 -36.13 25.11 -24.59
C GLU A 123 -37.34 24.52 -25.34
N SER A 124 -37.98 23.47 -24.82
CA SER A 124 -39.16 22.79 -25.39
C SER A 124 -40.47 23.25 -24.74
#